data_AF-A0A7C9HN00-F1
#
_entry.id   AF-A0A7C9HN00-F1
#
_cell.length_a   1.000
_cell.length_b   1.000
_cell.length_c   1.000
_cell.angle_alpha   90.00
_cell.angle_beta   90.00
_cell.angle_gamma   90.00
#
_symmetry.space_group_name_H-M   'P 1'
#
loop_
_entity.id
_entity.type
_entity.pdbx_description
1 polymer ?
#
loop_
_entity_poly.entity_id
_entity_poly.type
_entity_poly.pdbx_seq_one_letter_code
_entity_poly.pdbx_strand_id
1 'polypeptide(L)'
;MRIAEGICMVPYGQELGVFDVSDFPHLEYSKKDVVRAGKALEGQLTWTPENEEEILKVFQIANSWRASHAFPMHRMRAELHGRMSALKLKGLTAARLKQMPSIRAKLNRINSNLRQLQDLGGCRAVVPGIDHARALAAEFLEKSPHNLRREDAYMDAPRQSGYRSHHLIFAFEPRSDTEQDYEGRLIEIQIRSRLQHSWATAVEAVGLYRGENLKAGVGSRDWLRLFELMSFEFAVSEGCEYAKDGSNSRVAEITELNNSLDAAQTLDTLSHAVSNLERIERDPYHKPRYCVIRYDHEHKRVNVRYLDSPSMIERALESEAQGDRDPNRYSDVVVELDKIENLKSAYPNYFGDVQLFKSSLSEVVHGRPVKEYSLPPIERVPPPPKEVPDDSWLRYPNRRNRRWEE
;
A
#
# COMPACT_ATOMS: atom_id res chain seq x y z
N MET A 1 4.70 35.44 -32.84
CA MET A 1 5.74 34.51 -32.36
C MET A 1 5.71 34.49 -30.83
N ARG A 2 4.90 33.58 -30.27
CA ARG A 2 4.95 33.03 -28.90
C ARG A 2 3.88 31.96 -28.90
N ILE A 3 4.32 30.72 -29.04
CA ILE A 3 3.49 29.53 -29.14
C ILE A 3 3.07 29.21 -27.72
N ALA A 4 1.77 29.27 -27.44
CA ALA A 4 1.20 28.76 -26.21
C ALA A 4 1.23 27.23 -26.30
N GLU A 5 2.12 26.59 -25.55
CA GLU A 5 2.12 25.14 -25.39
C GLU A 5 0.93 24.76 -24.52
N GLY A 6 -0.09 24.21 -25.18
CA GLY A 6 -1.26 23.63 -24.53
C GLY A 6 -0.85 22.43 -23.70
N ILE A 7 -1.08 22.53 -22.39
CA ILE A 7 -1.10 21.40 -21.47
C ILE A 7 -2.11 20.39 -22.04
N CYS A 8 -1.61 19.25 -22.50
CA CYS A 8 -2.43 18.13 -22.96
C CYS A 8 -3.18 17.56 -21.75
N MET A 9 -4.37 18.09 -21.51
CA MET A 9 -5.38 17.52 -20.62
C MET A 9 -5.80 16.18 -21.22
N VAL A 10 -5.24 15.08 -20.72
CA VAL A 10 -5.74 13.75 -21.04
C VAL A 10 -7.14 13.64 -20.40
N PRO A 11 -8.21 13.40 -21.16
CA PRO A 11 -9.55 13.29 -20.61
C PRO A 11 -9.60 12.07 -19.68
N TYR A 12 -9.92 12.34 -18.42
CA TYR A 12 -10.14 11.31 -17.41
C TYR A 12 -11.45 10.59 -17.73
N GLY A 13 -11.36 9.36 -18.24
CA GLY A 13 -12.52 8.60 -18.67
C GLY A 13 -12.27 7.11 -18.62
N GLN A 14 -12.53 6.50 -17.45
CA GLN A 14 -13.38 5.31 -17.28
C GLN A 14 -13.43 4.90 -15.79
N GLU A 15 -14.56 5.21 -15.16
CA GLU A 15 -15.10 4.63 -13.91
C GLU A 15 -14.12 4.47 -12.73
N LEU A 16 -13.62 5.60 -12.22
CA LEU A 16 -13.28 5.69 -10.80
C LEU A 16 -14.52 6.24 -10.11
N GLY A 17 -15.08 5.50 -9.14
CA GLY A 17 -16.25 5.94 -8.38
C GLY A 17 -16.08 7.38 -7.94
N VAL A 18 -16.98 8.25 -8.40
CA VAL A 18 -16.84 9.70 -8.27
C VAL A 18 -17.26 10.07 -6.85
N PHE A 19 -16.32 10.03 -5.92
CA PHE A 19 -16.50 10.65 -4.62
C PHE A 19 -16.26 12.16 -4.77
N ASP A 20 -17.17 12.97 -4.22
CA ASP A 20 -16.96 14.40 -4.11
C ASP A 20 -15.96 14.66 -2.97
N VAL A 21 -15.28 15.81 -3.01
CA VAL A 21 -14.45 16.28 -1.90
C VAL A 21 -15.24 16.28 -0.59
N SER A 22 -16.54 16.62 -0.63
CA SER A 22 -17.43 16.62 0.54
C SER A 22 -17.68 15.26 1.17
N ASP A 23 -17.38 14.16 0.46
CA ASP A 23 -17.50 12.81 1.02
C ASP A 23 -16.32 12.47 1.94
N PHE A 24 -15.24 13.25 1.94
CA PHE A 24 -14.04 12.96 2.70
C PHE A 24 -14.03 13.68 4.06
N PRO A 25 -13.37 13.09 5.08
CA PRO A 25 -13.23 13.75 6.38
C PRO A 25 -12.49 15.08 6.27
N HIS A 26 -12.98 16.07 7.01
CA HIS A 26 -12.33 17.38 7.18
C HIS A 26 -11.74 17.48 8.60
N LEU A 27 -10.74 18.34 8.78
CA LEU A 27 -10.24 18.60 10.12
C LEU A 27 -11.25 19.48 10.89
N GLU A 28 -11.81 18.95 11.97
CA GLU A 28 -12.79 19.66 12.80
C GLU A 28 -12.15 20.55 13.89
N TYR A 29 -10.82 20.53 13.99
CA TYR A 29 -10.06 21.16 15.08
C TYR A 29 -9.03 22.17 14.59
N SER A 30 -8.57 23.06 15.45
CA SER A 30 -7.51 24.00 15.07
C SER A 30 -6.17 23.28 14.93
N LYS A 31 -5.27 23.82 14.09
CA LYS A 31 -3.89 23.33 13.98
C LYS A 31 -3.15 23.34 15.33
N LYS A 32 -3.53 24.22 16.27
CA LYS A 32 -2.96 24.25 17.63
C LYS A 32 -3.42 23.05 18.46
N ASP A 33 -4.67 22.63 18.31
CA ASP A 33 -5.22 21.46 19.02
C ASP A 33 -4.51 20.19 18.57
N VAL A 34 -4.28 20.04 17.25
CA VAL A 34 -3.51 18.91 16.69
C VAL A 34 -2.10 18.83 17.27
N VAL A 35 -1.42 19.97 17.44
CA VAL A 35 -0.09 20.00 18.06
C VAL A 35 -0.15 19.56 19.53
N ARG A 36 -1.15 20.03 20.29
CA ARG A 36 -1.33 19.62 21.70
C ARG A 36 -1.66 18.13 21.82
N ALA A 37 -2.56 17.63 20.99
CA ALA A 37 -2.92 16.21 20.94
C ALA A 37 -1.70 15.34 20.57
N GLY A 38 -0.92 15.76 19.58
CA GLY A 38 0.34 15.08 19.23
C GLY A 38 1.31 14.98 20.40
N LYS A 39 1.48 16.05 21.18
CA LYS A 39 2.32 16.04 22.37
C LYS A 39 1.80 15.11 23.47
N ALA A 40 0.48 15.07 23.67
CA ALA A 40 -0.13 14.14 24.63
C ALA A 40 0.08 12.67 24.21
N LEU A 41 0.12 12.39 22.90
CA LEU A 41 0.34 11.05 22.35
C LEU A 41 1.78 10.53 22.48
N GLU A 42 2.76 11.41 22.75
CA GLU A 42 4.17 11.03 22.94
C GLU A 42 4.41 10.18 24.22
N GLY A 43 3.51 10.31 25.20
CA GLY A 43 3.61 9.64 26.48
C GLY A 43 3.04 8.22 26.49
N GLN A 44 3.37 7.47 27.55
CA GLN A 44 2.56 6.34 27.97
C GLN A 44 1.25 6.88 28.54
N LEU A 45 0.13 6.48 27.96
CA LEU A 45 -1.21 6.89 28.40
C LEU A 45 -1.70 5.86 29.41
N THR A 46 -1.86 6.29 30.68
CA THR A 46 -2.43 5.46 31.73
C THR A 46 -3.93 5.74 31.79
N TRP A 47 -4.74 4.75 31.41
CA TRP A 47 -6.20 4.88 31.43
C TRP A 47 -6.74 4.73 32.86
N THR A 48 -7.40 5.77 33.37
CA THR A 48 -8.18 5.74 34.61
C THR A 48 -9.58 6.29 34.32
N PRO A 49 -10.61 5.95 35.13
CA PRO A 49 -11.95 6.50 34.94
C PRO A 49 -12.00 8.03 34.90
N GLU A 50 -11.07 8.71 35.60
CA GLU A 50 -11.03 10.16 35.71
C GLU A 50 -10.42 10.86 34.48
N ASN A 51 -9.52 10.19 33.74
CA ASN A 51 -8.83 10.78 32.59
C ASN A 51 -9.27 10.18 31.24
N GLU A 52 -10.16 9.20 31.26
CA GLU A 52 -10.66 8.49 30.08
C GLU A 52 -11.21 9.45 29.01
N GLU A 53 -12.05 10.41 29.42
CA GLU A 53 -12.65 11.38 28.50
C GLU A 53 -11.59 12.29 27.84
N GLU A 54 -10.61 12.72 28.62
CA GLU A 54 -9.50 13.56 28.11
C GLU A 54 -8.65 12.77 27.11
N ILE A 55 -8.31 11.52 27.42
CA ILE A 55 -7.55 10.65 26.53
C ILE A 55 -8.34 10.39 25.24
N LEU A 56 -9.63 10.08 25.33
CA LEU A 56 -10.48 9.88 24.15
C LEU A 56 -10.52 11.12 23.27
N LYS A 57 -10.59 12.32 23.86
CA LYS A 57 -10.54 13.59 23.13
C LYS A 57 -9.20 13.80 22.42
N VAL A 58 -8.08 13.42 23.04
CA VAL A 58 -6.75 13.46 22.39
C VAL A 58 -6.74 12.56 21.16
N PHE A 59 -7.24 11.33 21.27
CA PHE A 59 -7.35 10.42 20.13
C PHE A 59 -8.30 10.94 19.05
N GLN A 60 -9.43 11.52 19.43
CA GLN A 60 -10.39 12.11 18.50
C GLN A 60 -9.75 13.21 17.66
N ILE A 61 -9.05 14.17 18.28
CA ILE A 61 -8.35 15.25 17.58
C ILE A 61 -7.27 14.69 16.65
N ALA A 62 -6.48 13.72 17.13
CA ALA A 62 -5.43 13.11 16.33
C ALA A 62 -5.99 12.31 15.15
N ASN A 63 -7.12 11.63 15.35
CA ASN A 63 -7.83 10.89 14.32
C ASN A 63 -8.48 11.80 13.28
N SER A 64 -9.05 12.94 13.67
CA SER A 64 -9.57 13.93 12.72
C SER A 64 -8.45 14.49 11.83
N TRP A 65 -7.29 14.81 12.41
CA TRP A 65 -6.10 15.18 11.60
C TRP A 65 -5.66 14.06 10.67
N ARG A 66 -5.56 12.82 11.17
CA ARG A 66 -5.21 11.64 10.38
C ARG A 66 -6.22 11.38 9.25
N ALA A 67 -7.51 11.45 9.52
CA ALA A 67 -8.61 11.24 8.59
C ALA A 67 -8.60 12.27 7.46
N SER A 68 -8.25 13.53 7.77
CA SER A 68 -8.14 14.60 6.77
C SER A 68 -7.07 14.33 5.68
N HIS A 69 -6.20 13.33 5.86
CA HIS A 69 -5.25 12.92 4.81
C HIS A 69 -5.89 12.00 3.75
N ALA A 70 -7.11 11.51 3.98
CA ALA A 70 -7.78 10.58 3.08
C ALA A 70 -8.00 11.16 1.69
N PHE A 71 -8.43 12.42 1.59
CA PHE A 71 -8.65 13.07 0.29
C PHE A 71 -7.34 13.31 -0.50
N PRO A 72 -6.30 13.96 0.05
CA PRO A 72 -5.00 14.06 -0.61
C PRO A 72 -4.41 12.72 -1.04
N MET A 73 -4.54 11.70 -0.17
CA MET A 73 -4.09 10.34 -0.45
C MET A 73 -4.86 9.73 -1.64
N HIS A 74 -6.19 9.86 -1.67
CA HIS A 74 -7.03 9.40 -2.77
C HIS A 74 -6.62 10.04 -4.10
N ARG A 75 -6.47 11.38 -4.10
CA ARG A 75 -6.06 12.15 -5.28
C ARG A 75 -4.69 11.74 -5.79
N MET A 76 -3.67 11.70 -4.93
CA MET A 76 -2.32 11.32 -5.32
C MET A 76 -2.23 9.85 -5.77
N ARG A 77 -3.00 8.92 -5.18
CA ARG A 77 -3.08 7.54 -5.67
C ARG A 77 -3.70 7.48 -7.07
N ALA A 78 -4.76 8.25 -7.31
CA ALA A 78 -5.43 8.32 -8.60
C ALA A 78 -4.50 8.90 -9.69
N GLU A 79 -3.70 9.91 -9.35
CA GLU A 79 -2.66 10.45 -10.23
C GLU A 79 -1.56 9.43 -10.50
N LEU A 80 -1.06 8.75 -9.46
CA LEU A 80 -0.04 7.71 -9.58
C LEU A 80 -0.50 6.59 -10.51
N HIS A 81 -1.76 6.16 -10.37
CA HIS A 81 -2.39 5.19 -11.25
C HIS A 81 -2.51 5.70 -12.70
N GLY A 82 -2.84 6.98 -12.88
CA GLY A 82 -2.86 7.63 -14.19
C GLY A 82 -1.49 7.65 -14.87
N ARG A 83 -0.42 7.96 -14.12
CA ARG A 83 0.97 7.91 -14.63
C ARG A 83 1.40 6.49 -14.99
N MET A 84 1.09 5.50 -14.14
CA MET A 84 1.30 4.08 -14.46
C MET A 84 0.62 3.68 -15.77
N SER A 85 -0.63 4.10 -15.96
CA SER A 85 -1.41 3.81 -17.18
C SER A 85 -0.80 4.48 -18.42
N ALA A 86 -0.36 5.74 -18.30
CA ALA A 86 0.28 6.49 -19.38
C ALA A 86 1.58 5.83 -19.86
N LEU A 87 2.38 5.32 -18.90
CA LEU A 87 3.60 4.55 -19.17
C LEU A 87 3.32 3.09 -19.59
N LYS A 88 2.04 2.69 -19.70
CA LYS A 88 1.60 1.32 -20.01
C LYS A 88 2.16 0.27 -19.05
N LEU A 89 2.43 0.67 -17.81
CA LEU A 89 2.93 -0.22 -16.78
C LEU A 89 1.79 -1.06 -16.23
N LYS A 90 1.98 -2.38 -16.23
CA LYS A 90 1.16 -3.27 -15.40
C LYS A 90 1.54 -3.04 -13.93
N GLY A 91 0.64 -3.33 -13.01
CA GLY A 91 0.90 -3.20 -11.59
C GLY A 91 -0.35 -2.90 -10.81
N LEU A 92 -0.17 -2.54 -9.54
CA LEU A 92 -1.25 -2.09 -8.67
C LEU A 92 -0.87 -0.81 -7.94
N THR A 93 -1.88 -0.04 -7.59
CA THR A 93 -1.76 1.09 -6.68
C THR A 93 -2.65 0.87 -5.48
N ALA A 94 -2.16 1.20 -4.30
CA ALA A 94 -2.94 1.18 -3.08
C ALA A 94 -2.59 2.39 -2.21
N ALA A 95 -3.45 2.71 -1.27
CA ALA A 95 -3.25 3.82 -0.35
C ALA A 95 -3.63 3.38 1.07
N ARG A 96 -2.95 3.89 2.08
CA ARG A 96 -3.26 3.59 3.48
C ARG A 96 -3.05 4.79 4.39
N LEU A 97 -3.89 4.88 5.41
CA LEU A 97 -3.62 5.73 6.56
C LEU A 97 -2.73 4.99 7.55
N LYS A 98 -1.83 5.73 8.21
CA LYS A 98 -0.91 5.15 9.17
C LYS A 98 -1.61 4.81 10.48
N GLN A 99 -1.23 3.68 11.07
CA GLN A 99 -1.82 3.17 12.30
C GLN A 99 -1.42 4.02 13.51
N MET A 100 -2.32 4.21 14.46
CA MET A 100 -2.08 5.05 15.64
C MET A 100 -0.89 4.58 16.50
N PRO A 101 -0.71 3.27 16.78
CA PRO A 101 0.49 2.80 17.49
C PRO A 101 1.80 3.19 16.80
N SER A 102 1.84 3.14 15.47
CA SER A 102 3.01 3.53 14.66
C SER A 102 3.22 5.05 14.63
N ILE A 103 2.15 5.84 14.73
CA ILE A 103 2.21 7.30 14.86
C ILE A 103 2.83 7.66 16.21
N ARG A 104 2.29 7.12 17.31
CA ARG A 104 2.80 7.32 18.67
C ARG A 104 4.27 6.90 18.78
N ALA A 105 4.61 5.69 18.36
CA ALA A 105 6.00 5.20 18.39
C ALA A 105 6.97 6.09 17.59
N LYS A 106 6.51 6.74 16.51
CA LYS A 106 7.32 7.69 15.74
C LYS A 106 7.45 9.02 16.47
N LEU A 107 6.36 9.58 17.01
CA LEU A 107 6.37 10.81 17.80
C LEU A 107 7.35 10.71 18.97
N ASN A 108 7.40 9.57 19.66
CA ASN A 108 8.33 9.35 20.79
C ASN A 108 9.82 9.40 20.41
N ARG A 109 10.16 9.27 19.12
CA ARG A 109 11.54 9.14 18.65
C ARG A 109 12.03 10.37 17.88
N ILE A 110 11.14 11.27 17.48
CA ILE A 110 11.48 12.42 16.65
C ILE A 110 11.19 13.70 17.41
N ASN A 111 12.02 14.73 17.17
CA ASN A 111 11.75 16.07 17.68
C ASN A 111 10.85 16.84 16.69
N SER A 112 9.61 16.37 16.52
CA SER A 112 8.61 16.96 15.62
C SER A 112 7.21 16.73 16.19
N ASN A 113 6.19 17.33 15.57
CA ASN A 113 4.80 17.19 16.03
C ASN A 113 3.94 16.41 15.02
N LEU A 114 2.75 16.00 15.48
CA LEU A 114 1.76 15.26 14.69
C LEU A 114 1.42 15.94 13.35
N ARG A 115 1.35 17.27 13.31
CA ARG A 115 1.06 18.03 12.09
C ARG A 115 2.15 17.89 11.02
N GLN A 116 3.40 17.67 11.43
CA GLN A 116 4.57 17.60 10.56
C GLN A 116 4.98 16.16 10.21
N LEU A 117 4.22 15.15 10.66
CA LEU A 117 4.49 13.77 10.30
C LEU A 117 4.29 13.56 8.79
N GLN A 118 5.35 13.09 8.15
CA GLN A 118 5.44 12.96 6.68
C GLN A 118 4.64 11.78 6.11
N ASP A 119 4.26 10.82 6.94
CA ASP A 119 3.75 9.51 6.52
C ASP A 119 2.40 9.17 7.17
N LEU A 120 1.53 10.17 7.39
CA LEU A 120 0.17 9.93 7.90
C LEU A 120 -0.74 9.30 6.84
N GLY A 121 -0.66 9.80 5.60
CA GLY A 121 -1.23 9.16 4.42
C GLY A 121 -0.11 8.66 3.52
N GLY A 122 -0.27 7.46 2.96
CA GLY A 122 0.72 6.85 2.09
C GLY A 122 0.11 6.20 0.87
N CYS A 123 0.66 6.46 -0.31
CA CYS A 123 0.36 5.78 -1.55
C CYS A 123 1.48 4.78 -1.86
N ARG A 124 1.13 3.66 -2.49
CA ARG A 124 2.08 2.66 -2.96
C ARG A 124 1.79 2.31 -4.42
N ALA A 125 2.83 2.23 -5.22
CA ALA A 125 2.81 1.56 -6.52
C ALA A 125 3.73 0.34 -6.50
N VAL A 126 3.20 -0.80 -6.94
CA VAL A 126 3.99 -2.02 -7.15
C VAL A 126 3.96 -2.34 -8.64
N VAL A 127 5.14 -2.28 -9.27
CA VAL A 127 5.34 -2.48 -10.71
C VAL A 127 6.23 -3.70 -10.98
N PRO A 128 6.21 -4.29 -12.20
CA PRO A 128 6.86 -5.55 -12.49
C PRO A 128 8.33 -5.64 -12.12
N GLY A 129 9.10 -4.58 -12.39
CA GLY A 129 10.54 -4.58 -12.19
C GLY A 129 11.11 -3.21 -11.87
N ILE A 130 12.39 -3.18 -11.52
CA ILE A 130 13.04 -1.96 -10.99
C ILE A 130 13.09 -0.82 -12.01
N ASP A 131 13.28 -1.10 -13.30
CA ASP A 131 13.36 -0.05 -14.32
C ASP A 131 12.01 0.61 -14.55
N HIS A 132 10.92 -0.17 -14.48
CA HIS A 132 9.56 0.38 -14.46
C HIS A 132 9.33 1.26 -13.23
N ALA A 133 9.91 0.88 -12.09
CA ALA A 133 9.80 1.65 -10.85
C ALA A 133 10.55 2.99 -10.95
N ARG A 134 11.76 2.99 -11.51
CA ARG A 134 12.55 4.20 -11.80
C ARG A 134 11.81 5.11 -12.80
N ALA A 135 11.28 4.54 -13.88
CA ALA A 135 10.53 5.30 -14.89
C ALA A 135 9.28 5.96 -14.28
N LEU A 136 8.53 5.23 -13.44
CA LEU A 136 7.37 5.80 -12.76
C LEU A 136 7.75 6.88 -11.75
N ALA A 137 8.85 6.70 -11.01
CA ALA A 137 9.34 7.71 -10.06
C ALA A 137 9.74 9.00 -10.77
N ALA A 138 10.49 8.91 -11.87
CA ALA A 138 10.88 10.06 -12.68
C ALA A 138 9.65 10.79 -13.27
N GLU A 139 8.73 10.06 -13.88
CA GLU A 139 7.48 10.63 -14.44
C GLU A 139 6.65 11.33 -13.37
N PHE A 140 6.55 10.75 -12.17
CA PHE A 140 5.79 11.34 -11.07
C PHE A 140 6.49 12.58 -10.49
N LEU A 141 7.81 12.54 -10.33
CA LEU A 141 8.63 13.69 -9.89
C LEU A 141 8.49 14.88 -10.84
N GLU A 142 8.57 14.63 -12.15
CA GLU A 142 8.55 15.68 -13.16
C GLU A 142 7.17 16.33 -13.32
N LYS A 143 6.10 15.53 -13.25
CA LYS A 143 4.74 15.96 -13.64
C LYS A 143 3.74 16.03 -12.49
N SER A 144 4.18 15.84 -11.25
CA SER A 144 3.33 16.03 -10.08
C SER A 144 2.96 17.51 -9.96
N PRO A 145 1.66 17.84 -9.76
CA PRO A 145 1.24 19.20 -9.47
C PRO A 145 1.56 19.61 -8.02
N HIS A 146 2.05 18.67 -7.21
CA HIS A 146 2.23 18.84 -5.77
C HIS A 146 3.66 19.19 -5.42
N ASN A 147 3.84 19.86 -4.28
CA ASN A 147 5.14 20.34 -3.84
C ASN A 147 5.99 19.22 -3.23
N LEU A 148 7.05 18.80 -3.92
CA LEU A 148 8.02 17.83 -3.38
C LEU A 148 8.71 18.41 -2.15
N ARG A 149 8.70 17.65 -1.05
CA ARG A 149 9.37 18.02 0.20
C ARG A 149 10.61 17.19 0.48
N ARG A 150 10.60 15.93 0.06
CA ARG A 150 11.72 15.00 0.28
C ARG A 150 11.66 13.84 -0.70
N GLU A 151 12.82 13.40 -1.12
CA GLU A 151 13.03 12.20 -1.91
C GLU A 151 14.08 11.33 -1.23
N ASP A 152 13.78 10.04 -1.06
CA ASP A 152 14.77 9.05 -0.66
C ASP A 152 14.78 7.89 -1.70
N ALA A 153 15.85 7.80 -2.49
CA ALA A 153 16.03 6.81 -3.54
C ALA A 153 16.67 5.50 -3.03
N TYR A 154 16.01 4.79 -2.11
CA TYR A 154 16.55 3.54 -1.52
C TYR A 154 16.63 2.36 -2.50
N MET A 155 16.22 2.52 -3.77
CA MET A 155 16.44 1.51 -4.81
C MET A 155 17.91 1.40 -5.21
N ASP A 156 18.59 2.55 -5.27
CA ASP A 156 19.99 2.68 -5.70
C ASP A 156 20.94 2.77 -4.49
N ALA A 157 20.43 3.22 -3.34
CA ALA A 157 21.15 3.26 -2.07
C ALA A 157 20.33 2.57 -0.95
N PRO A 158 20.35 1.22 -0.88
CA PRO A 158 19.58 0.47 0.12
C PRO A 158 19.95 0.89 1.55
N ARG A 159 19.00 0.72 2.49
CA ARG A 159 19.35 0.81 3.92
C ARG A 159 20.22 -0.39 4.31
N GLN A 160 20.96 -0.25 5.41
CA GLN A 160 21.76 -1.34 5.98
C GLN A 160 20.96 -2.63 6.24
N SER A 161 19.66 -2.52 6.53
CA SER A 161 18.78 -3.69 6.69
C SER A 161 18.47 -4.44 5.40
N GLY A 162 18.94 -3.97 4.24
CA GLY A 162 18.51 -4.42 2.92
C GLY A 162 17.20 -3.80 2.44
N TYR A 163 16.60 -2.85 3.16
CA TYR A 163 15.36 -2.21 2.70
C TYR A 163 15.56 -1.39 1.41
N ARG A 164 14.68 -1.60 0.42
CA ARG A 164 14.69 -0.95 -0.91
C ARG A 164 13.30 -0.49 -1.34
N SER A 165 13.21 0.73 -1.86
CA SER A 165 12.01 1.39 -2.40
C SER A 165 12.40 2.80 -2.89
N HIS A 166 11.56 3.47 -3.70
CA HIS A 166 11.68 4.91 -3.96
C HIS A 166 10.63 5.65 -3.15
N HIS A 167 11.04 6.58 -2.29
CA HIS A 167 10.12 7.34 -1.44
C HIS A 167 10.07 8.79 -1.88
N LEU A 168 8.87 9.30 -2.15
CA LEU A 168 8.62 10.70 -2.46
C LEU A 168 7.62 11.25 -1.46
N ILE A 169 7.97 12.32 -0.75
CA ILE A 169 7.06 12.99 0.18
C ILE A 169 6.62 14.30 -0.46
N PHE A 170 5.32 14.39 -0.75
CA PHE A 170 4.71 15.57 -1.33
C PHE A 170 3.83 16.29 -0.31
N ALA A 171 3.86 17.62 -0.33
CA ALA A 171 2.81 18.43 0.26
C ALA A 171 1.70 18.61 -0.77
N PHE A 172 0.47 18.30 -0.37
CA PHE A 172 -0.70 18.42 -1.24
C PHE A 172 -0.96 19.88 -1.63
N GLU A 173 -1.17 20.07 -2.93
CA GLU A 173 -1.50 21.36 -3.55
C GLU A 173 -2.94 21.28 -4.08
N PRO A 174 -3.87 22.08 -3.52
CA PRO A 174 -5.25 22.15 -3.98
C PRO A 174 -5.37 22.60 -5.44
N ARG A 175 -6.36 22.07 -6.17
CA ARG A 175 -6.69 22.53 -7.54
C ARG A 175 -7.92 23.42 -7.61
N SER A 176 -8.69 23.50 -6.52
CA SER A 176 -9.91 24.29 -6.41
C SER A 176 -10.13 24.75 -4.98
N ASP A 177 -11.00 25.75 -4.80
CA ASP A 177 -11.35 26.28 -3.48
C ASP A 177 -11.94 25.22 -2.55
N THR A 178 -12.67 24.23 -3.10
CA THR A 178 -13.22 23.10 -2.34
C THR A 178 -12.14 22.19 -1.76
N GLU A 179 -10.94 22.16 -2.35
CA GLU A 179 -9.81 21.36 -1.89
C GLU A 179 -8.89 22.14 -0.93
N GLN A 180 -9.12 23.44 -0.74
CA GLN A 180 -8.21 24.33 0.01
C GLN A 180 -8.00 23.87 1.45
N ASP A 181 -9.04 23.31 2.04
CA ASP A 181 -8.99 22.73 3.39
C ASP A 181 -7.97 21.63 3.52
N TYR A 182 -7.43 21.05 2.44
CA TYR A 182 -6.44 19.98 2.42
C TYR A 182 -5.02 20.44 2.05
N GLU A 183 -4.79 21.73 1.85
CA GLU A 183 -3.47 22.27 1.51
C GLU A 183 -2.37 21.82 2.49
N GLY A 184 -1.21 21.45 1.95
CA GLY A 184 -0.01 21.17 2.72
C GLY A 184 0.03 19.83 3.46
N ARG A 185 -1.01 18.98 3.35
CA ARG A 185 -0.97 17.63 3.95
C ARG A 185 0.12 16.82 3.28
N LEU A 186 0.94 16.17 4.10
CA LEU A 186 2.07 15.40 3.62
C LEU A 186 1.62 13.98 3.29
N ILE A 187 1.90 13.55 2.06
CA ILE A 187 1.61 12.21 1.57
C ILE A 187 2.91 11.58 1.08
N GLU A 188 3.19 10.38 1.58
CA GLU A 188 4.32 9.58 1.16
C GLU A 188 3.93 8.67 0.00
N ILE A 189 4.67 8.71 -1.10
CA ILE A 189 4.53 7.81 -2.24
C ILE A 189 5.69 6.82 -2.21
N GLN A 190 5.36 5.53 -2.12
CA GLN A 190 6.30 4.42 -2.12
C GLN A 190 6.19 3.67 -3.45
N ILE A 191 7.21 3.77 -4.30
CA ILE A 191 7.27 3.03 -5.56
C ILE A 191 8.21 1.84 -5.35
N ARG A 192 7.78 0.65 -5.77
CA ARG A 192 8.52 -0.61 -5.59
C ARG A 192 8.39 -1.51 -6.82
N SER A 193 9.45 -2.27 -7.10
CA SER A 193 9.34 -3.47 -7.94
C SER A 193 8.57 -4.58 -7.20
N ARG A 194 8.20 -5.65 -7.93
CA ARG A 194 7.61 -6.86 -7.32
C ARG A 194 8.54 -7.52 -6.31
N LEU A 195 9.84 -7.61 -6.61
CA LEU A 195 10.82 -8.23 -5.70
C LEU A 195 11.01 -7.39 -4.43
N GLN A 196 11.10 -6.06 -4.55
CA GLN A 196 11.17 -5.15 -3.40
C GLN A 196 9.92 -5.24 -2.52
N HIS A 197 8.72 -5.32 -3.13
CA HIS A 197 7.47 -5.52 -2.40
C HIS A 197 7.41 -6.89 -1.70
N SER A 198 7.85 -7.95 -2.39
CA SER A 198 7.95 -9.30 -1.82
C SER A 198 8.89 -9.36 -0.61
N TRP A 199 10.04 -8.68 -0.70
CA TRP A 199 10.99 -8.58 0.40
C TRP A 199 10.36 -7.89 1.61
N ALA A 200 9.77 -6.71 1.42
CA ALA A 200 9.15 -5.96 2.50
C ALA A 200 8.00 -6.73 3.17
N THR A 201 7.26 -7.49 2.36
CA THR A 201 6.18 -8.36 2.81
C THR A 201 6.69 -9.49 3.70
N ALA A 202 7.75 -10.19 3.29
CA ALA A 202 8.31 -11.29 4.06
C ALA A 202 8.86 -10.83 5.41
N VAL A 203 9.55 -9.67 5.44
CA VAL A 203 10.05 -9.06 6.68
C VAL A 203 8.90 -8.73 7.64
N GLU A 204 7.82 -8.12 7.13
CA GLU A 204 6.66 -7.77 7.95
C GLU A 204 5.91 -9.03 8.44
N ALA A 205 5.72 -10.04 7.59
CA ALA A 205 5.01 -11.28 7.93
C ALA A 205 5.76 -12.12 8.97
N VAL A 206 7.08 -12.31 8.79
CA VAL A 206 7.90 -13.04 9.77
C VAL A 206 7.99 -12.27 11.09
N GLY A 207 8.16 -10.94 11.03
CA GLY A 207 8.12 -10.11 12.23
C GLY A 207 6.80 -10.24 12.99
N LEU A 208 5.67 -10.17 12.29
CA LEU A 208 4.33 -10.34 12.86
C LEU A 208 4.15 -11.71 13.53
N TYR A 209 4.58 -12.78 12.86
CA TYR A 209 4.48 -14.14 13.38
C TYR A 209 5.32 -14.37 14.65
N ARG A 210 6.50 -13.73 14.70
CA ARG A 210 7.45 -13.84 15.80
C ARG A 210 7.20 -12.83 16.92
N GLY A 211 6.29 -11.87 16.73
CA GLY A 211 6.14 -10.74 17.64
C GLY A 211 7.37 -9.82 17.68
N GLU A 212 8.16 -9.80 16.60
CA GLU A 212 9.41 -9.05 16.47
C GLU A 212 9.23 -7.87 15.50
N ASN A 213 9.82 -6.71 15.81
CA ASN A 213 9.80 -5.57 14.89
C ASN A 213 11.02 -5.59 13.96
N LEU A 214 11.10 -6.64 13.13
CA LEU A 214 12.24 -6.88 12.24
C LEU A 214 12.48 -5.73 11.26
N LYS A 215 11.40 -5.06 10.82
CA LYS A 215 11.49 -3.87 9.96
C LYS A 215 12.22 -2.70 10.63
N ALA A 216 12.14 -2.58 11.95
CA ALA A 216 12.89 -1.60 12.73
C ALA A 216 14.29 -2.09 13.10
N GLY A 217 14.73 -3.25 12.61
CA GLY A 217 16.01 -3.87 12.97
C GLY A 217 16.01 -4.51 14.37
N VAL A 218 14.84 -4.80 14.94
CA VAL A 218 14.70 -5.36 16.29
C VAL A 218 14.17 -6.79 16.19
N GLY A 219 14.95 -7.76 16.67
CA GLY A 219 14.59 -9.17 16.69
C GLY A 219 15.79 -10.08 16.46
N SER A 220 15.55 -11.27 15.92
CA SER A 220 16.60 -12.25 15.61
C SER A 220 17.62 -11.68 14.61
N ARG A 221 18.90 -11.67 15.01
CA ARG A 221 20.01 -11.21 14.16
C ARG A 221 20.16 -12.05 12.90
N ASP A 222 19.95 -13.36 13.02
CA ASP A 222 20.06 -14.31 11.91
C ASP A 222 18.95 -14.07 10.88
N TRP A 223 17.72 -13.79 11.32
CA TRP A 223 16.64 -13.39 10.41
C TRP A 223 16.93 -12.06 9.72
N LEU A 224 17.40 -11.05 10.48
CA LEU A 224 17.79 -9.75 9.90
C LEU A 224 18.87 -9.92 8.85
N ARG A 225 19.88 -10.77 9.11
CA ARG A 225 20.96 -11.07 8.19
C ARG A 225 20.46 -11.83 6.96
N LEU A 226 19.60 -12.83 7.13
CA LEU A 226 18.98 -13.54 6.00
C LEU A 226 18.22 -12.58 5.08
N PHE A 227 17.42 -11.66 5.65
CA PHE A 227 16.71 -10.66 4.87
C PHE A 227 17.65 -9.69 4.16
N GLU A 228 18.68 -9.19 4.83
CA GLU A 228 19.70 -8.34 4.22
C GLU A 228 20.29 -9.02 2.97
N LEU A 229 20.78 -10.26 3.12
CA LEU A 229 21.40 -11.02 2.04
C LEU A 229 20.44 -11.31 0.89
N MET A 230 19.20 -11.70 1.19
CA MET A 230 18.16 -11.91 0.17
C MET A 230 17.82 -10.62 -0.58
N SER A 231 17.92 -9.44 0.06
CA SER A 231 17.73 -8.18 -0.66
C SER A 231 18.81 -7.94 -1.70
N PHE A 232 20.06 -8.29 -1.39
CA PHE A 232 21.16 -8.21 -2.34
C PHE A 232 20.99 -9.21 -3.50
N GLU A 233 20.50 -10.42 -3.26
CA GLU A 233 20.17 -11.37 -4.33
C GLU A 233 19.06 -10.84 -5.25
N PHE A 234 18.05 -10.16 -4.68
CA PHE A 234 17.04 -9.48 -5.49
C PHE A 234 17.65 -8.33 -6.29
N ALA A 235 18.57 -7.57 -5.70
CA ALA A 235 19.27 -6.49 -6.38
C ALA A 235 20.14 -6.98 -7.54
N VAL A 236 20.80 -8.14 -7.40
CA VAL A 236 21.53 -8.81 -8.50
C VAL A 236 20.58 -9.18 -9.64
N SER A 237 19.44 -9.80 -9.32
CA SER A 237 18.40 -10.16 -10.30
C SER A 237 17.85 -8.93 -11.04
N GLU A 238 17.71 -7.81 -10.32
CA GLU A 238 17.28 -6.51 -10.84
C GLU A 238 18.40 -5.73 -11.55
N GLY A 239 19.58 -6.34 -11.77
CA GLY A 239 20.68 -5.70 -12.51
C GLY A 239 21.36 -4.54 -11.79
N CYS A 240 21.24 -4.45 -10.46
CA CYS A 240 21.86 -3.36 -9.68
C CYS A 240 23.37 -3.58 -9.53
N GLU A 241 24.19 -2.65 -10.02
CA GLU A 241 25.65 -2.75 -9.98
C GLU A 241 26.22 -2.89 -8.56
N TYR A 242 25.66 -2.18 -7.57
CA TYR A 242 26.12 -2.23 -6.18
C TYR A 242 26.01 -3.61 -5.53
N ALA A 243 25.23 -4.53 -6.12
CA ALA A 243 24.99 -5.85 -5.56
C ALA A 243 25.86 -6.95 -6.17
N LYS A 244 26.71 -6.63 -7.16
CA LYS A 244 27.48 -7.61 -7.95
C LYS A 244 28.72 -8.19 -7.25
N ASP A 245 28.93 -7.95 -5.96
CA ASP A 245 30.04 -8.54 -5.21
C ASP A 245 29.96 -10.08 -5.21
N GLY A 246 31.08 -10.73 -5.58
CA GLY A 246 31.23 -12.16 -5.86
C GLY A 246 30.30 -13.12 -5.09
N SER A 247 29.31 -13.63 -5.80
CA SER A 247 28.08 -14.31 -5.32
C SER A 247 28.27 -15.55 -4.43
N ASN A 248 29.36 -16.29 -4.55
CA ASN A 248 29.45 -17.63 -3.94
C ASN A 248 29.46 -17.64 -2.41
N SER A 249 30.06 -16.64 -1.75
CA SER A 249 30.07 -16.56 -0.28
C SER A 249 28.68 -16.23 0.28
N ARG A 250 27.94 -15.37 -0.42
CA ARG A 250 26.59 -14.95 -0.03
C ARG A 250 25.58 -16.08 -0.11
N VAL A 251 25.62 -16.87 -1.19
CA VAL A 251 24.74 -18.04 -1.35
C VAL A 251 25.01 -19.09 -0.27
N ALA A 252 26.27 -19.31 0.10
CA ALA A 252 26.64 -20.22 1.18
C ALA A 252 26.07 -19.75 2.53
N GLU A 253 26.21 -18.46 2.87
CA GLU A 253 25.68 -17.87 4.10
C GLU A 253 24.13 -17.93 4.14
N ILE A 254 23.47 -17.63 3.02
CA ILE A 254 22.00 -17.77 2.90
C ILE A 254 21.57 -19.22 3.15
N THR A 255 22.32 -20.19 2.60
CA THR A 255 22.01 -21.62 2.76
C THR A 255 22.17 -22.06 4.21
N GLU A 256 23.24 -21.62 4.88
CA GLU A 256 23.46 -21.90 6.30
C GLU A 256 22.35 -21.29 7.17
N LEU A 257 22.02 -20.02 6.96
CA LEU A 257 20.94 -19.33 7.67
C LEU A 257 19.57 -19.95 7.42
N ASN A 258 19.29 -20.37 6.18
CA ASN A 258 18.04 -21.05 5.86
C ASN A 258 17.90 -22.36 6.67
N ASN A 259 18.98 -23.13 6.79
CA ASN A 259 18.99 -24.40 7.52
C ASN A 259 18.92 -24.19 9.03
N SER A 260 19.63 -23.21 9.58
CA SER A 260 19.63 -22.94 11.02
C SER A 260 18.31 -22.36 11.53
N LEU A 261 17.66 -21.52 10.71
CA LEU A 261 16.39 -20.89 11.04
C LEU A 261 15.16 -21.71 10.67
N ASP A 262 15.34 -22.78 9.88
CA ASP A 262 14.26 -23.46 9.17
C ASP A 262 13.37 -22.44 8.41
N ALA A 263 14.04 -21.51 7.71
CA ALA A 263 13.41 -20.30 7.21
C ALA A 263 12.34 -20.61 6.14
N ALA A 264 12.66 -21.51 5.21
CA ALA A 264 11.73 -21.94 4.17
C ALA A 264 10.44 -22.55 4.76
N GLN A 265 10.57 -23.42 5.76
CA GLN A 265 9.43 -24.06 6.43
C GLN A 265 8.63 -23.07 7.27
N THR A 266 9.30 -22.12 7.92
CA THR A 266 8.65 -21.03 8.66
C THR A 266 7.78 -20.19 7.73
N LEU A 267 8.32 -19.79 6.56
CA LEU A 267 7.59 -19.05 5.53
C LEU A 267 6.41 -19.85 4.95
N ASP A 268 6.58 -21.17 4.80
CA ASP A 268 5.53 -22.07 4.34
C ASP A 268 4.36 -22.17 5.34
N THR A 269 4.70 -22.41 6.61
CA THR A 269 3.75 -22.49 7.73
C THR A 269 2.95 -21.19 7.85
N LEU A 270 3.62 -20.05 7.69
CA LEU A 270 3.01 -18.72 7.69
C LEU A 270 1.94 -18.57 6.62
N SER A 271 2.24 -18.97 5.39
CA SER A 271 1.31 -18.83 4.27
C SER A 271 0.07 -19.71 4.44
N HIS A 272 0.23 -20.91 5.00
CA HIS A 272 -0.88 -21.82 5.26
C HIS A 272 -1.75 -21.39 6.44
N ALA A 273 -1.15 -20.90 7.53
CA ALA A 273 -1.88 -20.50 8.73
C ALA A 273 -2.88 -19.36 8.44
N VAL A 274 -2.46 -18.36 7.67
CA VAL A 274 -3.30 -17.20 7.40
C VAL A 274 -4.39 -17.51 6.38
N SER A 275 -4.10 -18.28 5.34
CA SER A 275 -5.07 -18.65 4.29
C SER A 275 -6.33 -19.34 4.84
N ASN A 276 -6.20 -20.08 5.95
CA ASN A 276 -7.31 -20.81 6.60
C ASN A 276 -8.14 -19.96 7.57
N LEU A 277 -7.69 -18.75 7.91
CA LEU A 277 -8.29 -17.91 8.94
C LEU A 277 -8.98 -16.65 8.41
N GLU A 278 -9.01 -16.49 7.08
CA GLU A 278 -9.63 -15.36 6.42
C GLU A 278 -11.16 -15.43 6.44
N ARG A 279 -11.80 -14.35 6.86
CA ARG A 279 -13.23 -14.10 6.60
C ARG A 279 -13.36 -12.84 5.77
N ILE A 280 -13.59 -13.02 4.47
CA ILE A 280 -13.94 -11.94 3.55
C ILE A 280 -15.40 -12.16 3.16
N GLU A 281 -16.31 -11.39 3.77
CA GLU A 281 -17.71 -11.40 3.37
C GLU A 281 -17.82 -10.71 2.01
N ARG A 282 -17.89 -11.50 0.93
CA ARG A 282 -17.98 -10.96 -0.44
C ARG A 282 -19.43 -10.88 -0.86
N ASP A 283 -19.93 -9.66 -1.03
CA ASP A 283 -21.08 -9.42 -1.90
C ASP A 283 -20.55 -9.20 -3.34
N PRO A 284 -20.90 -10.07 -4.31
CA PRO A 284 -20.42 -9.95 -5.69
C PRO A 284 -20.84 -8.66 -6.41
N TYR A 285 -21.84 -7.94 -5.89
CA TYR A 285 -22.33 -6.67 -6.46
C TYR A 285 -21.75 -5.44 -5.77
N HIS A 286 -21.16 -5.60 -4.59
CA HIS A 286 -20.58 -4.51 -3.82
C HIS A 286 -19.05 -4.50 -3.98
N LYS A 287 -18.52 -3.46 -4.62
CA LYS A 287 -17.07 -3.29 -4.90
C LYS A 287 -16.51 -2.07 -4.18
N PRO A 288 -16.40 -2.12 -2.83
CA PRO A 288 -15.92 -0.99 -2.05
C PRO A 288 -14.45 -0.73 -2.35
N ARG A 289 -14.07 0.55 -2.38
CA ARG A 289 -12.67 0.97 -2.53
C ARG A 289 -11.95 1.05 -1.20
N TYR A 290 -12.70 1.27 -0.13
CA TYR A 290 -12.18 1.49 1.22
C TYR A 290 -12.49 0.29 2.11
N CYS A 291 -11.52 -0.11 2.91
CA CYS A 291 -11.74 -1.11 3.94
C CYS A 291 -10.81 -0.92 5.13
N VAL A 292 -11.20 -1.50 6.25
CA VAL A 292 -10.37 -1.66 7.44
C VAL A 292 -9.89 -3.10 7.48
N ILE A 293 -8.57 -3.28 7.46
CA ILE A 293 -7.96 -4.58 7.79
C ILE A 293 -7.68 -4.57 9.29
N ARG A 294 -8.29 -5.50 10.04
CA ARG A 294 -8.02 -5.75 11.45
C ARG A 294 -7.27 -7.07 11.60
N TYR A 295 -6.08 -7.01 12.18
CA TYR A 295 -5.33 -8.19 12.60
C TYR A 295 -5.50 -8.43 14.09
N ASP A 296 -5.98 -9.62 14.46
CA ASP A 296 -6.06 -10.10 15.84
C ASP A 296 -4.77 -10.87 16.15
N HIS A 297 -3.92 -10.30 16.99
CA HIS A 297 -2.62 -10.88 17.37
C HIS A 297 -2.77 -12.10 18.29
N GLU A 298 -3.84 -12.17 19.07
CA GLU A 298 -4.12 -13.26 20.02
C GLU A 298 -4.54 -14.52 19.25
N HIS A 299 -5.49 -14.37 18.33
CA HIS A 299 -6.03 -15.48 17.54
C HIS A 299 -5.33 -15.68 16.18
N LYS A 300 -4.41 -14.79 15.82
CA LYS A 300 -3.71 -14.75 14.52
C LYS A 300 -4.67 -14.70 13.32
N ARG A 301 -5.75 -13.91 13.43
CA ARG A 301 -6.82 -13.82 12.42
C ARG A 301 -6.87 -12.46 11.74
N VAL A 302 -7.25 -12.45 10.47
CA VAL A 302 -7.48 -11.24 9.69
C VAL A 302 -8.97 -11.09 9.45
N ASN A 303 -9.51 -9.92 9.82
CA ASN A 303 -10.87 -9.52 9.50
C ASN A 303 -10.83 -8.30 8.60
N VAL A 304 -11.63 -8.31 7.54
CA VAL A 304 -11.74 -7.17 6.61
C VAL A 304 -13.15 -6.62 6.71
N ARG A 305 -13.27 -5.35 7.08
CA ARG A 305 -14.54 -4.62 7.09
C ARG A 305 -14.55 -3.60 5.98
N TYR A 306 -15.54 -3.68 5.10
CA TYR A 306 -15.70 -2.71 4.02
C TYR A 306 -16.28 -1.39 4.51
N LEU A 307 -15.92 -0.31 3.83
CA LEU A 307 -16.46 1.02 4.02
C LEU A 307 -17.11 1.46 2.71
N ASP A 308 -18.40 1.80 2.76
CA ASP A 308 -19.20 2.16 1.59
C ASP A 308 -18.77 3.51 1.00
N SER A 309 -18.29 4.41 1.86
CA SER A 309 -17.91 5.77 1.51
C SER A 309 -16.70 6.25 2.33
N PRO A 310 -15.86 7.16 1.79
CA PRO A 310 -14.81 7.83 2.55
C PRO A 310 -15.30 8.52 3.83
N SER A 311 -16.58 8.90 3.91
CA SER A 311 -17.15 9.56 5.09
C SER A 311 -17.14 8.68 6.34
N MET A 312 -17.05 7.35 6.17
CA MET A 312 -16.96 6.39 7.27
C MET A 312 -15.54 6.23 7.83
N ILE A 313 -14.52 6.84 7.19
CA ILE A 313 -13.11 6.69 7.58
C ILE A 313 -12.89 7.20 9.00
N GLU A 314 -13.40 8.37 9.36
CA GLU A 314 -13.18 8.94 10.70
C GLU A 314 -13.73 8.03 11.79
N ARG A 315 -14.97 7.57 11.64
CA ARG A 315 -15.59 6.59 12.54
C ARG A 315 -14.82 5.26 12.61
N ALA A 316 -14.24 4.82 11.49
CA ALA A 316 -13.40 3.62 11.48
C ALA A 316 -12.13 3.82 12.32
N LEU A 317 -11.47 4.98 12.21
CA LEU A 317 -10.28 5.33 12.97
C LEU A 317 -10.57 5.54 14.46
N GLU A 318 -11.74 6.07 14.82
CA GLU A 318 -12.19 6.21 16.21
C GLU A 318 -12.36 4.85 16.90
N SER A 319 -12.84 3.84 16.17
CA SER A 319 -12.95 2.49 16.71
C SER A 319 -11.59 1.87 17.06
N GLU A 320 -10.49 2.37 16.49
CA GLU A 320 -9.12 1.97 16.87
C GLU A 320 -8.75 2.51 18.26
N ALA A 321 -9.20 3.71 18.64
CA ALA A 321 -8.87 4.33 19.92
C ALA A 321 -9.41 3.53 21.12
N GLN A 322 -10.56 2.86 20.94
CA GLN A 322 -11.10 1.93 21.92
C GLN A 322 -10.27 0.64 22.00
N GLY A 323 -9.70 0.19 20.86
CA GLY A 323 -8.76 -0.92 20.78
C GLY A 323 -7.38 -0.62 21.38
N ASP A 324 -6.94 0.64 21.37
CA ASP A 324 -5.68 1.12 21.96
C ASP A 324 -5.62 1.04 23.50
N ARG A 325 -6.72 0.59 24.15
CA ARG A 325 -6.67 0.08 25.53
C ARG A 325 -5.79 -1.16 25.66
N ASP A 326 -5.74 -1.96 24.60
CA ASP A 326 -4.84 -3.11 24.45
C ASP A 326 -4.16 -3.07 23.06
N PRO A 327 -3.12 -2.24 22.90
CA PRO A 327 -2.45 -2.03 21.62
C PRO A 327 -1.71 -3.28 21.12
N ASN A 328 -1.59 -4.32 21.96
CA ASN A 328 -0.97 -5.60 21.59
C ASN A 328 -1.98 -6.58 21.00
N ARG A 329 -3.29 -6.33 21.14
CA ARG A 329 -4.34 -7.26 20.71
C ARG A 329 -4.77 -7.07 19.28
N TYR A 330 -5.04 -5.82 18.87
CA TYR A 330 -5.56 -5.51 17.54
C TYR A 330 -4.68 -4.51 16.81
N SER A 331 -4.50 -4.75 15.52
CA SER A 331 -3.82 -3.84 14.60
C SER A 331 -4.73 -3.54 13.42
N ASP A 332 -5.26 -2.32 13.41
CA ASP A 332 -6.22 -1.84 12.42
C ASP A 332 -5.53 -0.92 11.42
N VAL A 333 -5.84 -1.08 10.14
CA VAL A 333 -5.37 -0.16 9.09
C VAL A 333 -6.49 0.14 8.11
N VAL A 334 -6.72 1.43 7.87
CA VAL A 334 -7.62 1.90 6.81
C VAL A 334 -6.85 1.97 5.51
N VAL A 335 -7.38 1.30 4.49
CA VAL A 335 -6.77 1.22 3.16
C VAL A 335 -7.77 1.59 2.07
N GLU A 336 -7.22 2.13 0.97
CA GLU A 336 -7.89 2.39 -0.28
C GLU A 336 -7.22 1.58 -1.40
N LEU A 337 -8.04 0.96 -2.25
CA LEU A 337 -7.58 0.17 -3.39
C LEU A 337 -8.13 0.71 -4.71
N ASP A 338 -7.47 0.36 -5.81
CA ASP A 338 -8.03 0.51 -7.14
C ASP A 338 -9.24 -0.41 -7.37
N LYS A 339 -9.15 -1.65 -6.86
CA LYS A 339 -10.15 -2.72 -6.91
C LYS A 339 -10.03 -3.59 -5.65
N ILE A 340 -11.15 -4.00 -5.06
CA ILE A 340 -11.13 -4.77 -3.81
C ILE A 340 -10.46 -6.13 -3.96
N GLU A 341 -10.50 -6.70 -5.17
CA GLU A 341 -9.83 -7.94 -5.54
C GLU A 341 -8.31 -7.85 -5.38
N ASN A 342 -7.74 -6.64 -5.45
CA ASN A 342 -6.30 -6.40 -5.29
C ASN A 342 -5.86 -6.29 -3.82
N LEU A 343 -6.78 -6.37 -2.84
CA LEU A 343 -6.48 -6.26 -1.40
C LEU A 343 -5.32 -7.17 -0.98
N LYS A 344 -5.41 -8.45 -1.35
CA LYS A 344 -4.39 -9.45 -1.00
C LYS A 344 -3.03 -9.14 -1.64
N SER A 345 -3.02 -8.72 -2.89
CA SER A 345 -1.77 -8.41 -3.60
C SER A 345 -1.13 -7.09 -3.14
N ALA A 346 -1.94 -6.11 -2.70
CA ALA A 346 -1.46 -4.83 -2.19
C ALA A 346 -0.93 -4.91 -0.76
N TYR A 347 -1.57 -5.74 0.08
CA TYR A 347 -1.26 -5.91 1.50
C TYR A 347 -1.02 -7.39 1.91
N PRO A 348 -0.16 -8.12 1.18
CA PRO A 348 0.06 -9.56 1.37
C PRO A 348 0.61 -9.94 2.74
N ASN A 349 1.25 -8.99 3.44
CA ASN A 349 1.81 -9.18 4.77
C ASN A 349 0.73 -9.57 5.79
N TYR A 350 -0.49 -9.05 5.66
CA TYR A 350 -1.61 -9.44 6.52
C TYR A 350 -2.14 -10.83 6.16
N PHE A 351 -2.00 -11.26 4.90
CA PHE A 351 -2.53 -12.52 4.39
C PHE A 351 -1.48 -13.65 4.35
N GLY A 352 -0.28 -13.42 4.88
CA GLY A 352 0.80 -14.40 4.87
C GLY A 352 1.31 -14.78 3.47
N ASP A 353 1.02 -13.97 2.45
CA ASP A 353 1.47 -14.27 1.09
C ASP A 353 2.95 -13.90 0.91
N VAL A 354 3.81 -14.86 1.25
CA VAL A 354 5.27 -14.78 1.15
C VAL A 354 5.82 -15.70 0.05
N GLN A 355 4.97 -16.19 -0.86
CA GLN A 355 5.33 -17.25 -1.82
C GLN A 355 6.42 -16.82 -2.80
N LEU A 356 6.40 -15.58 -3.28
CA LEU A 356 7.46 -15.06 -4.15
C LEU A 356 8.81 -15.00 -3.41
N PHE A 357 8.82 -14.59 -2.14
CA PHE A 357 10.05 -14.58 -1.34
C PHE A 357 10.55 -16.00 -1.09
N LYS A 358 9.66 -16.92 -0.68
CA LYS A 358 9.97 -18.33 -0.41
C LYS A 358 10.54 -19.03 -1.65
N SER A 359 9.89 -18.87 -2.80
CA SER A 359 10.37 -19.46 -4.05
C SER A 359 11.73 -18.89 -4.46
N SER A 360 11.95 -17.58 -4.27
CA SER A 360 13.25 -16.95 -4.56
C SER A 360 14.34 -17.44 -3.60
N LEU A 361 14.05 -17.58 -2.31
CA LEU A 361 14.97 -18.18 -1.32
C LEU A 361 15.33 -19.61 -1.73
N SER A 362 14.34 -20.40 -2.18
CA SER A 362 14.58 -21.76 -2.67
C SER A 362 15.47 -21.78 -3.91
N GLU A 363 15.27 -20.90 -4.89
CA GLU A 363 16.16 -20.82 -6.06
C GLU A 363 17.60 -20.54 -5.65
N VAL A 364 17.81 -19.55 -4.76
CA VAL A 364 19.14 -19.17 -4.27
C VAL A 364 19.83 -20.32 -3.55
N VAL A 365 19.13 -21.02 -2.64
CA VAL A 365 19.66 -22.18 -1.92
C VAL A 365 20.06 -23.33 -2.86
N HIS A 366 19.41 -23.45 -4.02
CA HIS A 366 19.79 -24.41 -5.06
C HIS A 366 20.82 -23.87 -6.07
N GLY A 367 21.45 -22.72 -5.79
CA GLY A 367 22.45 -22.11 -6.65
C GLY A 367 21.89 -21.53 -7.96
N ARG A 368 20.59 -21.26 -8.03
CA ARG A 368 19.93 -20.64 -9.20
C ARG A 368 19.68 -19.16 -8.93
N PRO A 369 19.81 -18.29 -9.94
CA PRO A 369 19.51 -16.88 -9.77
C PRO A 369 18.01 -16.67 -9.51
N VAL A 370 17.68 -15.62 -8.76
CA VAL A 370 16.29 -15.20 -8.54
C VAL A 370 15.67 -14.82 -9.89
N LYS A 371 14.47 -15.35 -10.15
CA LYS A 371 13.71 -15.08 -11.38
C LYS A 371 12.80 -13.89 -11.16
N GLU A 372 13.09 -12.79 -11.84
CA GLU A 372 12.12 -11.72 -12.04
C GLU A 372 11.09 -12.23 -13.05
N TYR A 373 9.92 -12.70 -12.58
CA TYR A 373 8.82 -13.03 -13.48
C TYR A 373 8.32 -11.76 -14.16
N SER A 374 8.93 -11.39 -15.29
CA SER A 374 8.30 -10.53 -16.28
C SER A 374 7.24 -11.38 -16.97
N LEU A 375 5.96 -11.10 -16.69
CA LEU A 375 4.92 -11.65 -17.56
C LEU A 375 5.22 -11.11 -18.96
N PRO A 376 5.42 -11.96 -19.99
CA PRO A 376 5.49 -11.47 -21.36
C PRO A 376 4.22 -10.63 -21.63
N PRO A 377 4.29 -9.63 -22.52
CA PRO A 377 3.10 -8.89 -22.92
C PRO A 377 2.09 -9.90 -23.45
N ILE A 378 1.03 -10.19 -22.67
CA ILE A 378 -0.11 -10.95 -23.16
C ILE A 378 -0.62 -10.17 -24.38
N GLU A 379 -0.44 -10.73 -25.58
CA GLU A 379 -1.12 -10.26 -26.77
C GLU A 379 -2.62 -10.30 -26.47
N ARG A 380 -3.22 -9.12 -26.37
CA ARG A 380 -4.67 -9.05 -26.23
C ARG A 380 -5.25 -9.56 -27.54
N VAL A 381 -5.90 -10.71 -27.50
CA VAL A 381 -6.81 -11.12 -28.58
C VAL A 381 -7.78 -9.94 -28.76
N PRO A 382 -7.88 -9.32 -29.95
CA PRO A 382 -8.82 -8.24 -30.17
C PRO A 382 -10.21 -8.72 -29.76
N PRO A 383 -11.02 -7.88 -29.10
CA PRO A 383 -12.38 -8.27 -28.75
C PRO A 383 -13.08 -8.74 -30.03
N PRO A 384 -13.88 -9.82 -29.97
CA PRO A 384 -14.63 -10.27 -31.13
C PRO A 384 -15.41 -9.06 -31.68
N PRO A 385 -15.49 -8.91 -33.01
CA PRO A 385 -16.19 -7.79 -33.62
C PRO A 385 -17.59 -7.69 -33.01
N LYS A 386 -17.97 -6.48 -32.59
CA LYS A 386 -19.34 -6.24 -32.09
C LYS A 386 -20.30 -6.69 -33.19
N GLU A 387 -21.02 -7.77 -32.93
CA GLU A 387 -22.21 -8.11 -33.71
C GLU A 387 -23.18 -6.95 -33.53
N VAL A 388 -23.36 -6.16 -34.59
CA VAL A 388 -24.46 -5.20 -34.66
C VAL A 388 -25.71 -6.05 -34.79
N PRO A 389 -26.64 -6.05 -33.83
CA PRO A 389 -27.89 -6.80 -33.96
C PRO A 389 -28.58 -6.39 -35.26
N ASP A 390 -29.01 -7.35 -36.06
CA ASP A 390 -29.80 -7.05 -37.25
C ASP A 390 -31.18 -6.55 -36.82
N ASP A 391 -31.35 -5.24 -36.76
CA ASP A 391 -32.61 -4.57 -36.45
C ASP A 391 -33.65 -4.65 -37.59
N SER A 392 -33.43 -5.49 -38.62
CA SER A 392 -34.38 -5.69 -39.72
C SER A 392 -35.77 -6.14 -39.25
N TRP A 393 -35.86 -6.80 -38.10
CA TRP A 393 -37.13 -7.19 -37.47
C TRP A 393 -37.95 -6.01 -36.93
N LEU A 394 -37.33 -4.85 -36.64
CA LEU A 394 -38.02 -3.62 -36.25
C LEU A 394 -38.62 -2.88 -37.46
N ARG A 395 -38.14 -3.14 -38.67
CA ARG A 395 -38.60 -2.46 -39.90
C ARG A 395 -39.74 -3.18 -40.62
N TYR A 396 -40.02 -4.45 -40.32
CA TYR A 396 -41.08 -5.22 -40.98
C TYR A 396 -41.83 -6.15 -39.99
N PRO A 397 -42.92 -5.68 -39.36
CA PRO A 397 -43.66 -6.46 -38.37
C PRO A 397 -44.40 -7.69 -38.91
N ASN A 398 -44.46 -7.89 -40.24
CA ASN A 398 -45.27 -8.92 -40.90
C ASN A 398 -44.46 -9.93 -41.73
N ARG A 399 -43.39 -10.49 -41.16
CA ARG A 399 -42.83 -11.77 -41.64
C ARG A 399 -42.92 -12.87 -40.57
N ARG A 400 -44.12 -13.05 -40.00
CA ARG A 400 -44.54 -14.36 -39.50
C ARG A 400 -44.98 -15.19 -40.71
N ASN A 401 -44.07 -16.02 -41.20
CA ASN A 401 -44.31 -17.33 -41.83
C ASN A 401 -43.14 -17.67 -42.76
N ARG A 402 -42.07 -18.25 -42.19
CA ARG A 402 -41.38 -19.34 -42.86
C ARG A 402 -41.10 -20.43 -41.83
N ARG A 403 -41.59 -21.61 -42.18
CA ARG A 403 -41.52 -22.87 -41.45
C ARG A 403 -40.07 -23.20 -41.12
N TRP A 404 -39.88 -23.73 -39.92
CA TRP A 404 -38.76 -24.62 -39.64
C TRP A 404 -39.17 -25.99 -40.18
N GLU A 405 -38.61 -26.38 -41.32
CA GLU A 405 -38.54 -27.78 -41.76
C GLU A 405 -37.05 -28.13 -41.81
N GLU A 406 -36.70 -29.12 -40.98
CA GLU A 406 -35.45 -29.90 -40.80
C GLU A 406 -34.19 -29.20 -40.28
#